data_AF-A0A2V5MQQ0-F1
#
_entry.id   AF-A0A2V5MQQ0-F1
#
_cell.length_a   1.000
_cell.length_b   1.000
_cell.length_c   1.000
_cell.angle_alpha   90.00
_cell.angle_beta   90.00
_cell.angle_gamma   90.00
#
_symmetry.space_group_name_H-M   'P 1'
#
loop_
_entity.id
_entity.type
_entity.pdbx_description
1 polymer ?
#
loop_
_entity_poly.entity_id
_entity_poly.type
_entity_poly.pdbx_seq_one_letter_code
_entity_poly.pdbx_strand_id
1 'polypeptide(L)'
;MTFRKISDSEAELHQPPTPTFHLESWMRFKLVAPHYIDLTFRCKPHQHVFAHGYIGLFWASYIDAPENKSIYFRDDKGWVQFCTQAHYDESTVLHVGDKTELKFTPDTRPMLYKSLSPLRFSDPLYYGFFGSHQYILMFDRPRRRRRPGTGNSSFQITR
;
A
#
# COMPACT_ATOMS: atom_id res chain seq x y z
N MET A 1 18.58 -6.39 7.23
CA MET A 1 18.11 -6.45 5.83
C MET A 1 19.31 -6.58 4.93
N THR A 2 19.15 -7.20 3.76
CA THR A 2 20.23 -7.37 2.77
C THR A 2 19.72 -6.99 1.39
N PHE A 3 20.50 -6.19 0.67
CA PHE A 3 20.25 -5.84 -0.72
C PHE A 3 21.02 -6.79 -1.65
N ARG A 4 20.38 -7.22 -2.73
CA ARG A 4 21.00 -8.05 -3.77
C ARG A 4 20.65 -7.49 -5.15
N LYS A 5 21.67 -7.14 -5.93
CA LYS A 5 21.52 -6.91 -7.37
C LYS A 5 21.27 -8.26 -8.06
N ILE A 6 20.21 -8.35 -8.88
CA ILE A 6 19.85 -9.56 -9.64
C ILE A 6 20.36 -9.44 -11.08
N SER A 7 20.17 -8.27 -11.70
CA SER A 7 20.66 -7.92 -13.03
C SER A 7 20.94 -6.41 -13.10
N ASP A 8 21.25 -5.88 -14.28
CA ASP A 8 21.40 -4.43 -14.47
C ASP A 8 20.10 -3.64 -14.33
N SER A 9 18.95 -4.31 -14.41
CA SER A 9 17.62 -3.70 -14.28
C SER A 9 16.78 -4.27 -13.13
N GLU A 10 17.31 -5.21 -12.34
CA GLU A 10 16.59 -5.84 -11.24
C GLU A 10 17.40 -5.90 -9.96
N ALA A 11 16.74 -5.65 -8.83
CA ALA A 11 17.29 -5.82 -7.51
C ALA A 11 16.23 -6.32 -6.52
N GLU A 12 16.67 -6.96 -5.45
CA GLU A 12 15.80 -7.48 -4.39
C GLU A 12 16.33 -7.08 -3.02
N LEU A 13 15.42 -6.61 -2.18
CA LEU A 13 15.64 -6.38 -0.76
C LEU A 13 15.05 -7.55 0.02
N HIS A 14 15.87 -8.22 0.83
CA HIS A 14 15.45 -9.25 1.74
C HIS A 14 15.49 -8.76 3.19
N GLN A 15 14.40 -8.98 3.91
CA GLN A 15 14.30 -8.76 5.33
C GLN A 15 14.16 -10.12 6.03
N PRO A 16 15.10 -10.50 6.92
CA PRO A 16 14.94 -11.69 7.74
C PRO A 16 13.70 -11.55 8.65
N PRO A 17 13.24 -12.63 9.30
CA PRO A 17 12.09 -12.57 10.20
C PRO A 17 12.19 -11.41 11.20
N THR A 18 11.18 -10.53 11.21
CA THR A 18 11.16 -9.41 12.16
C THR A 18 11.09 -9.90 13.59
N PRO A 19 11.69 -9.19 14.56
CA PRO A 19 11.67 -9.62 15.96
C PRO A 19 10.27 -9.75 16.57
N THR A 20 9.35 -8.85 16.23
CA THR A 20 8.01 -8.79 16.84
C THR A 20 6.98 -9.66 16.13
N PHE A 21 7.01 -9.68 14.80
CA PHE A 21 5.97 -10.36 14.00
C PHE A 21 6.46 -11.64 13.35
N HIS A 22 7.75 -11.94 13.47
CA HIS A 22 8.41 -13.09 12.82
C HIS A 22 8.07 -13.17 11.33
N LEU A 23 7.94 -12.01 10.69
CA LEU A 23 7.59 -11.89 9.28
C LEU A 23 8.87 -11.68 8.48
N GLU A 24 9.19 -12.64 7.63
CA GLU A 24 10.26 -12.52 6.64
C GLU A 24 9.68 -11.97 5.34
N SER A 25 10.40 -11.08 4.64
CA SER A 25 9.89 -10.47 3.41
C SER A 25 10.95 -10.26 2.34
N TRP A 26 10.49 -10.20 1.10
CA TRP A 26 11.27 -9.90 -0.10
C TRP A 26 10.53 -8.85 -0.90
N MET A 27 11.24 -7.82 -1.34
CA MET A 27 10.73 -6.80 -2.24
C MET A 27 11.65 -6.74 -3.46
N ARG A 28 11.13 -7.10 -4.62
CA ARG A 28 11.83 -7.03 -5.89
C ARG A 28 11.43 -5.78 -6.65
N PHE A 29 12.43 -5.11 -7.19
CA PHE A 29 12.33 -3.94 -8.03
C PHE A 29 12.81 -4.33 -9.42
N LYS A 30 12.02 -4.00 -10.45
CA LYS A 30 12.42 -4.16 -11.84
C LYS A 30 12.22 -2.86 -12.59
N LEU A 31 13.31 -2.32 -13.14
CA LEU A 31 13.26 -1.19 -14.06
C LEU A 31 12.73 -1.68 -15.40
N VAL A 32 11.61 -1.12 -15.82
CA VAL A 32 10.93 -1.45 -17.07
C VAL A 32 10.88 -0.20 -17.94
N ALA A 33 11.47 -0.30 -19.13
CA ALA A 33 11.47 0.80 -20.08
C ALA A 33 10.03 1.13 -20.55
N PRO A 34 9.72 2.41 -20.81
CA PRO A 34 10.63 3.55 -20.72
C PRO A 34 10.75 4.14 -19.30
N HIS A 35 9.69 4.08 -18.47
CA HIS A 35 9.60 4.86 -17.22
C HIS A 35 8.89 4.14 -16.08
N TYR A 36 8.93 2.81 -16.03
CA TYR A 36 8.21 2.02 -15.03
C TYR A 36 9.17 1.35 -14.05
N ILE A 37 8.69 1.18 -12.81
CA ILE A 37 9.32 0.33 -11.82
C ILE A 37 8.26 -0.66 -11.33
N ASP A 38 8.42 -1.93 -11.70
CA ASP A 38 7.57 -2.98 -11.18
C ASP A 38 8.04 -3.38 -9.78
N LEU A 39 7.12 -3.35 -8.83
CA LEU A 39 7.34 -3.76 -7.44
C LEU A 39 6.62 -5.07 -7.17
N THR A 40 7.37 -6.12 -6.83
CA THR A 40 6.80 -7.38 -6.36
C THR A 40 7.18 -7.60 -4.91
N PHE A 41 6.16 -7.71 -4.05
CA PHE A 41 6.35 -8.01 -2.64
C PHE A 41 5.91 -9.44 -2.31
N ARG A 42 6.71 -10.13 -1.51
CA ARG A 42 6.39 -11.44 -0.94
C ARG A 42 6.74 -11.42 0.53
N CYS A 43 5.97 -12.09 1.37
CA CYS A 43 6.38 -12.35 2.74
C CYS A 43 5.90 -13.71 3.24
N LYS A 44 6.58 -14.20 4.27
CA LYS A 44 6.33 -15.47 4.92
C LYS A 44 6.26 -15.25 6.43
N PRO A 45 5.13 -15.54 7.08
CA PRO A 45 5.08 -15.58 8.52
C PRO A 45 5.74 -16.85 9.05
N HIS A 46 6.60 -16.70 10.05
CA HIS A 46 7.28 -17.84 10.71
C HIS A 46 6.64 -18.27 12.02
N GLN A 47 5.71 -17.46 12.55
CA GLN A 47 4.96 -17.78 13.77
C GLN A 47 3.49 -17.36 13.66
N HIS A 48 2.67 -17.89 14.57
CA HIS A 48 1.23 -17.59 14.67
C HIS A 48 0.94 -16.47 15.67
N VAL A 49 1.58 -15.32 15.50
CA VAL A 49 1.48 -14.17 16.42
C VAL A 49 0.38 -13.16 16.04
N PHE A 50 -0.40 -13.43 14.99
CA PHE A 50 -1.43 -12.52 14.49
C PHE A 50 -2.79 -12.81 15.14
N ALA A 51 -3.14 -12.06 16.18
CA ALA A 51 -4.34 -12.27 17.00
C ALA A 51 -5.66 -12.34 16.22
N HIS A 52 -5.74 -11.70 15.05
CA HIS A 52 -6.94 -11.69 14.21
C HIS A 52 -6.79 -12.49 12.90
N GLY A 53 -5.71 -13.28 12.76
CA GLY A 53 -5.47 -14.10 11.58
C GLY A 53 -4.96 -13.34 10.35
N TYR A 54 -4.65 -12.06 10.49
CA TYR A 54 -4.04 -11.20 9.47
C TYR A 54 -2.99 -10.26 10.06
N ILE A 55 -2.08 -9.79 9.20
CA ILE A 55 -1.15 -8.72 9.49
C ILE A 55 -1.42 -7.54 8.54
N GLY A 56 -1.34 -6.32 9.08
CA GLY A 56 -1.32 -5.10 8.27
C GLY A 56 0.09 -4.84 7.77
N LEU A 57 0.25 -4.79 6.46
CA LEU A 57 1.48 -4.28 5.83
C LEU A 57 1.28 -2.81 5.49
N PHE A 58 2.36 -2.06 5.29
CA PHE A 58 2.25 -0.64 4.93
C PHE A 58 3.42 -0.21 4.06
N TRP A 59 3.13 0.55 3.00
CA TRP A 59 4.14 1.19 2.16
C TRP A 59 3.98 2.69 2.25
N ALA A 60 5.09 3.35 2.56
CA ALA A 60 5.19 4.79 2.64
C ALA A 60 6.12 5.26 1.52
N SER A 61 5.54 5.71 0.42
CA SER A 61 6.27 6.38 -0.65
C SER A 61 5.99 7.87 -0.54
N TYR A 62 7.03 8.66 -0.31
CA TYR A 62 6.93 10.10 -0.15
C TYR A 62 7.57 10.80 -1.34
N ILE A 63 6.89 11.82 -1.85
CA ILE A 63 7.54 12.88 -2.60
C ILE A 63 8.08 13.85 -1.55
N ASP A 64 9.35 14.21 -1.65
CA ASP A 64 9.95 15.18 -0.73
C ASP A 64 9.44 16.58 -1.06
N ALA A 65 8.83 17.23 -0.06
CA ALA A 65 8.30 18.59 -0.12
C ALA A 65 7.58 18.99 -1.44
N PRO A 66 6.53 18.28 -1.88
CA PRO A 66 5.80 18.68 -3.09
C PRO A 66 5.07 20.01 -2.88
N GLU A 67 5.02 20.83 -3.92
CA GLU A 67 4.26 22.08 -3.92
C GLU A 67 2.76 21.80 -3.74
N ASN A 68 2.30 20.66 -4.28
CA ASN A 68 0.95 20.15 -4.14
C ASN A 68 0.96 18.80 -3.42
N LYS A 69 0.43 18.75 -2.20
CA LYS A 69 0.33 17.52 -1.39
C LYS A 69 -0.84 16.63 -1.77
N SER A 70 -1.72 17.10 -2.67
CA SER A 70 -2.87 16.32 -3.10
C SER A 70 -2.46 15.09 -3.88
N ILE A 71 -3.24 14.03 -3.69
CA ILE A 71 -3.29 12.89 -4.59
C ILE A 71 -4.59 12.93 -5.39
N TYR A 72 -4.57 12.27 -6.53
CA TYR A 72 -5.69 12.19 -7.46
C TYR A 72 -6.01 10.73 -7.75
N PHE A 73 -7.27 10.37 -7.62
CA PHE A 73 -7.79 9.03 -7.93
C PHE A 73 -9.15 9.15 -8.62
N ARG A 74 -9.66 8.04 -9.15
CA ARG A 74 -11.01 7.99 -9.71
C ARG A 74 -12.01 7.42 -8.73
N ASP A 75 -13.21 7.99 -8.70
CA ASP A 75 -14.41 7.38 -8.11
C ASP A 75 -15.41 6.96 -9.21
N ASP A 76 -16.67 6.75 -8.86
CA ASP A 76 -17.74 6.44 -9.82
C ASP A 76 -18.22 7.66 -10.63
N LYS A 77 -17.89 8.89 -10.20
CA LYS A 77 -18.32 10.16 -10.80
C LYS A 77 -17.24 10.82 -11.65
N GLY A 78 -15.97 10.53 -11.43
CA GLY A 78 -14.88 11.19 -12.15
C GLY A 78 -13.54 11.14 -11.43
N TRP A 79 -12.74 12.19 -11.64
CA TRP A 79 -11.49 12.41 -10.93
C TRP A 79 -11.75 13.16 -9.63
N VAL A 80 -11.10 12.70 -8.56
CA VAL A 80 -11.18 13.28 -7.22
C VAL A 80 -9.79 13.78 -6.84
N GLN A 81 -9.71 15.03 -6.39
CA GLN A 81 -8.53 15.58 -5.73
C GLN A 81 -8.68 15.40 -4.22
N PHE A 82 -7.66 14.86 -3.57
CA PHE A 82 -7.72 14.53 -2.16
C PHE A 82 -6.46 14.98 -1.41
N CYS A 83 -6.66 15.73 -0.33
CA CYS A 83 -5.63 16.11 0.63
C CYS A 83 -6.29 16.34 1.99
N THR A 84 -5.83 15.61 3.00
CA THR A 84 -6.35 15.78 4.36
C THR A 84 -5.74 17.02 5.00
N GLN A 85 -6.48 17.67 5.91
CA GLN A 85 -5.99 18.86 6.62
C GLN A 85 -5.06 18.49 7.78
N ALA A 86 -5.26 17.30 8.35
CA ALA A 86 -4.47 16.79 9.46
C ALA A 86 -3.99 15.36 9.22
N HIS A 87 -2.91 15.01 9.93
CA HIS A 87 -2.45 13.63 9.98
C HIS A 87 -3.45 12.80 10.79
N TYR A 88 -3.75 11.58 10.34
CA TYR A 88 -4.76 10.68 10.93
C TYR A 88 -6.22 11.15 10.81
N ASP A 89 -6.52 12.09 9.92
CA ASP A 89 -7.88 12.54 9.66
C ASP A 89 -8.31 12.11 8.26
N GLU A 90 -9.33 11.26 8.15
CA GLU A 90 -9.87 10.71 6.89
C GLU A 90 -8.81 10.16 5.91
N SER A 91 -7.63 9.78 6.37
CA SER A 91 -6.44 9.52 5.56
C SER A 91 -6.42 8.20 4.79
N THR A 92 -7.43 7.33 4.94
CA THR A 92 -7.53 6.03 4.27
C THR A 92 -8.74 6.01 3.33
N VAL A 93 -8.50 6.02 2.03
CA VAL A 93 -9.54 5.90 1.00
C VAL A 93 -9.65 4.44 0.59
N LEU A 94 -10.83 3.85 0.75
CA LEU A 94 -11.08 2.44 0.42
C LEU A 94 -11.59 2.28 -1.02
N HIS A 95 -11.40 1.10 -1.59
CA HIS A 95 -12.03 0.77 -2.88
C HIS A 95 -13.56 0.71 -2.74
N VAL A 96 -14.30 1.09 -3.79
CA VAL A 96 -15.78 1.05 -3.84
C VAL A 96 -16.36 -0.34 -3.56
N GLY A 97 -15.63 -1.38 -3.93
CA GLY A 97 -16.01 -2.78 -3.71
C GLY A 97 -15.48 -3.40 -2.41
N ASP A 98 -14.76 -2.63 -1.57
CA ASP A 98 -14.26 -3.16 -0.31
C ASP A 98 -15.39 -3.37 0.70
N LYS A 99 -15.44 -4.57 1.27
CA LYS A 99 -16.41 -5.00 2.29
C LYS A 99 -15.69 -5.54 3.52
N THR A 100 -14.41 -5.21 3.67
CA THR A 100 -13.54 -5.85 4.65
C THR A 100 -13.73 -5.18 6.00
N GLU A 101 -14.20 -5.94 6.98
CA GLU A 101 -14.29 -5.45 8.36
C GLU A 101 -13.03 -5.83 9.13
N LEU A 102 -12.17 -4.84 9.37
CA LEU A 102 -10.96 -5.01 10.17
C LEU A 102 -11.27 -4.84 11.65
N LYS A 103 -10.89 -5.86 12.43
CA LYS A 103 -10.85 -5.76 13.89
C LYS A 103 -9.52 -5.14 14.30
N PHE A 104 -9.59 -4.27 15.30
CA PHE A 104 -8.41 -3.69 15.90
C PHE A 104 -8.49 -3.80 17.41
N THR A 105 -7.32 -3.80 18.05
CA THR A 105 -7.24 -3.63 19.50
C THR A 105 -8.00 -2.37 19.92
N PRO A 106 -8.89 -2.47 20.93
CA PRO A 106 -9.55 -1.31 21.53
C PRO A 106 -8.55 -0.30 22.10
N ASP A 107 -8.99 0.94 22.30
CA ASP A 107 -8.27 1.99 23.04
C ASP A 107 -6.87 2.36 22.51
N THR A 108 -6.61 2.08 21.24
CA THR A 108 -5.39 2.54 20.56
C THR A 108 -5.57 3.96 20.03
N ARG A 109 -4.48 4.74 19.99
CA ARG A 109 -4.44 6.06 19.32
C ARG A 109 -4.96 6.01 17.87
N PRO A 110 -5.39 7.15 17.30
CA PRO A 110 -5.64 7.29 15.87
C PRO A 110 -4.44 6.81 15.03
N MET A 111 -4.71 6.11 13.94
CA MET A 111 -3.69 5.54 13.06
C MET A 111 -4.17 5.68 11.61
N LEU A 112 -3.22 5.82 10.67
CA LEU A 112 -3.53 6.06 9.26
C LEU A 112 -4.55 5.05 8.72
N TYR A 113 -4.31 3.75 8.95
CA TYR A 113 -5.13 2.63 8.48
C TYR A 113 -6.51 2.48 9.19
N LYS A 114 -6.80 3.31 10.20
CA LYS A 114 -8.11 3.35 10.89
C LYS A 114 -8.93 4.59 10.54
N SER A 115 -8.27 5.65 10.08
CA SER A 115 -8.91 6.92 9.74
C SER A 115 -9.51 6.85 8.34
N LEU A 116 -10.69 6.27 8.24
CA LEU A 116 -11.35 6.02 6.96
C LEU A 116 -11.95 7.32 6.39
N SER A 117 -11.68 7.59 5.12
CA SER A 117 -12.34 8.63 4.34
C SER A 117 -13.76 8.21 3.96
N PRO A 118 -14.72 9.14 3.86
CA PRO A 118 -16.00 8.87 3.22
C PRO A 118 -15.84 8.65 1.70
N LEU A 119 -14.74 9.14 1.11
CA LEU A 119 -14.43 8.96 -0.30
C LEU A 119 -14.03 7.50 -0.61
N ARG A 120 -14.27 7.09 -1.85
CA ARG A 120 -13.94 5.76 -2.35
C ARG A 120 -13.29 5.84 -3.72
N PHE A 121 -12.34 4.95 -3.99
CA PHE A 121 -11.72 4.85 -5.30
C PHE A 121 -12.26 3.66 -6.10
N SER A 122 -12.35 3.80 -7.43
CA SER A 122 -12.86 2.80 -8.37
C SER A 122 -11.75 2.15 -9.19
N ASP A 123 -10.76 2.94 -9.61
CA ASP A 123 -9.60 2.45 -10.33
C ASP A 123 -8.41 2.21 -9.40
N PRO A 124 -7.63 1.13 -9.59
CA PRO A 124 -6.55 0.73 -8.72
C PRO A 124 -5.31 1.56 -9.01
N LEU A 125 -5.45 2.88 -9.06
CA LEU A 125 -4.36 3.80 -9.25
C LEU A 125 -4.65 5.13 -8.56
N TYR A 126 -3.59 5.80 -8.16
CA TYR A 126 -3.62 7.21 -7.85
C TYR A 126 -2.30 7.84 -8.27
N TYR A 127 -2.29 9.17 -8.36
CA TYR A 127 -1.08 9.91 -8.68
C TYR A 127 -0.96 11.21 -7.91
N GLY A 128 0.24 11.76 -7.88
CA GLY A 128 0.55 13.10 -7.42
C GLY A 128 1.50 13.80 -8.39
N PHE A 129 1.77 15.08 -8.14
CA PHE A 129 2.66 15.89 -8.95
C PHE A 129 3.87 16.38 -8.16
N PHE A 130 4.97 16.61 -8.89
CA PHE A 130 6.13 17.33 -8.41
C PHE A 130 6.68 18.18 -9.56
N GLY A 131 6.52 19.50 -9.49
CA GLY A 131 6.72 20.38 -10.64
C GLY A 131 5.94 19.89 -11.88
N SER A 132 6.65 19.65 -12.99
CA SER A 132 6.08 19.12 -14.24
C SER A 132 6.01 17.60 -14.34
N HIS A 133 6.39 16.88 -13.28
CA HIS A 133 6.42 15.41 -13.26
C HIS A 133 5.18 14.84 -12.55
N GLN A 134 4.75 13.67 -13.03
CA GLN A 134 3.68 12.90 -12.42
C GLN A 134 4.26 11.61 -11.83
N TYR A 135 3.93 11.33 -10.58
CA TYR A 135 4.22 10.05 -9.94
C TYR A 135 2.93 9.26 -9.81
N ILE A 136 2.84 8.12 -10.49
CA ILE A 136 1.65 7.28 -10.55
C ILE A 136 1.95 5.96 -9.85
N LEU A 137 1.07 5.57 -8.93
CA LEU A 137 1.05 4.24 -8.34
C LEU A 137 -0.13 3.47 -8.89
N MET A 138 0.15 2.29 -9.43
CA MET A 138 -0.85 1.38 -10.01
C MET A 138 -0.76 0.04 -9.28
N PHE A 139 -1.91 -0.51 -8.93
CA PHE A 139 -2.03 -1.78 -8.24
C PHE A 139 -2.59 -2.82 -9.20
N ASP A 140 -1.98 -4.00 -9.23
CA ASP A 140 -2.54 -5.12 -9.96
C ASP A 140 -3.90 -5.49 -9.35
N ARG A 141 -4.93 -5.67 -10.18
CA ARG A 141 -6.21 -6.20 -9.72
C ARG A 141 -6.01 -7.71 -9.62
N PRO A 142 -5.94 -8.31 -8.41
CA PRO A 142 -5.67 -9.74 -8.33
C PRO A 142 -6.72 -10.51 -9.14
N ARG A 143 -6.26 -11.26 -10.16
CA ARG A 143 -7.07 -12.24 -10.88
C ARG A 143 -7.54 -13.29 -9.87
N ARG A 144 -8.76 -13.09 -9.34
CA ARG A 144 -9.70 -14.08 -8.82
C ARG A 144 -9.06 -15.39 -8.31
N ARG A 145 -8.29 -15.34 -7.22
CA ARG A 145 -8.11 -16.49 -6.31
C ARG A 145 -8.36 -16.00 -4.89
N ARG A 146 -9.40 -16.59 -4.29
CA ARG A 146 -10.00 -16.27 -2.98
C ARG A 146 -8.95 -15.90 -1.92
N ARG A 147 -8.99 -14.65 -1.45
CA ARG A 147 -8.71 -14.15 -0.08
C ARG A 147 -8.80 -12.61 -0.06
N PRO A 148 -9.13 -11.98 1.09
CA PRO A 148 -9.83 -10.69 1.16
C PRO A 148 -9.00 -9.55 0.57
N GLY A 149 -9.70 -8.70 -0.17
CA GLY A 149 -9.13 -7.73 -1.08
C GLY A 149 -8.39 -6.62 -0.35
N THR A 150 -7.22 -6.29 -0.87
CA THR A 150 -6.42 -5.16 -0.39
C THR A 150 -6.34 -4.12 -1.48
N GLY A 151 -7.29 -3.20 -1.43
CA GLY A 151 -7.21 -1.89 -2.04
C GLY A 151 -6.87 -0.87 -0.97
N ASN A 152 -5.64 -0.96 -0.45
CA ASN A 152 -4.91 0.03 0.33
C ASN A 152 -3.43 -0.33 0.11
N SER A 153 -2.50 0.59 0.33
CA SER A 153 -1.07 0.28 0.44
C SER A 153 -0.78 -0.53 1.73
N SER A 154 -1.57 -1.58 1.96
CA SER A 154 -1.58 -2.53 3.05
C SER A 154 -2.07 -3.87 2.54
N PHE A 155 -1.16 -4.71 2.04
CA PHE A 155 -1.46 -6.08 1.64
C PHE A 155 -1.77 -6.94 2.88
N GLN A 156 -2.85 -7.71 2.83
CA GLN A 156 -3.25 -8.70 3.82
C GLN A 156 -2.84 -10.06 3.29
N ILE A 157 -1.95 -10.74 4.00
CA ILE A 157 -1.77 -12.18 3.82
C ILE A 157 -2.74 -12.87 4.77
N THR A 158 -3.78 -13.47 4.22
CA THR A 158 -4.52 -14.55 4.88
C THR A 158 -4.02 -15.86 4.28
N ARG A 159 -4.04 -16.94 5.08
CA ARG A 159 -3.54 -18.32 4.83
C ARG A 159 -3.92 -19.02 3.51
#